data_AF-A0A6C0KBH9-F1
#
_entry.id   AF-A0A6C0KBH9-F1
#
_cell.length_a   1.000
_cell.length_b   1.000
_cell.length_c   1.000
_cell.angle_alpha   90.00
_cell.angle_beta   90.00
_cell.angle_gamma   90.00
#
_symmetry.space_group_name_H-M   'P 1'
#
loop_
_entity.id
_entity.type
_entity.pdbx_description
1 polymer ?
#
loop_
_entity_poly.entity_id
_entity_poly.type
_entity_poly.pdbx_seq_one_letter_code
_entity_poly.pdbx_strand_id
1 'polypeptide(L)'
;METVANHYSDIEYSSDEELEDNSWMSILENEEKDYKSFYKENIDIIKIFFTYVDSNNNIYYVKKDNLLIDNNTIKKDQLIYLLKKNKNYNNKQHRLISILQYNFDLEPEEVLNYLKYKEKYNFLTIVSKINNILWNDTISLFKNLNSLHIIYYEEPIKKSSNTKKVYIRNRKLKRKKHTRKRT
;
A
#
# COMPACT_ATOMS: atom_id res chain seq x y z
N MET A 1 59.42 0.93 66.42
CA MET A 1 58.89 -0.20 67.22
C MET A 1 57.57 0.32 67.77
N GLU A 2 56.39 -0.07 67.32
CA GLU A 2 55.90 -1.39 66.92
C GLU A 2 54.99 -1.34 65.69
N THR A 3 55.03 -2.45 64.97
CA THR A 3 54.19 -2.89 63.86
C THR A 3 52.80 -3.29 64.35
N VAL A 4 51.74 -2.83 63.68
CA VAL A 4 50.46 -3.55 63.66
C VAL A 4 50.18 -3.91 62.20
N ALA A 5 50.33 -5.18 61.90
CA ALA A 5 50.09 -5.78 60.61
C ALA A 5 48.58 -5.77 60.32
N ASN A 6 48.18 -5.10 59.25
CA ASN A 6 46.84 -5.29 58.67
C ASN A 6 46.80 -6.68 58.04
N HIS A 7 46.10 -7.58 58.71
CA HIS A 7 45.70 -8.88 58.21
C HIS A 7 44.63 -8.66 57.13
N TYR A 8 45.06 -8.53 55.88
CA TYR A 8 44.15 -8.68 54.74
C TYR A 8 43.81 -10.16 54.66
N SER A 9 42.60 -10.51 55.09
CA SER A 9 42.00 -11.80 54.83
C SER A 9 41.74 -11.90 53.33
N ASP A 10 42.36 -12.88 52.69
CA ASP A 10 42.12 -13.29 51.32
C ASP A 10 40.63 -13.53 51.08
N ILE A 11 39.98 -12.60 50.38
CA ILE A 11 38.70 -12.89 49.74
C ILE A 11 39.07 -13.63 48.46
N GLU A 12 39.00 -14.96 48.50
CA GLU A 12 38.91 -15.78 47.30
C GLU A 12 37.72 -15.27 46.48
N TYR A 13 38.01 -14.52 45.42
CA TYR A 13 37.06 -14.36 44.33
C TYR A 13 36.87 -15.74 43.72
N SER A 14 35.85 -16.47 44.17
CA SER A 14 35.24 -17.53 43.37
C SER A 14 34.86 -16.88 42.05
N SER A 15 35.62 -17.18 41.00
CA SER A 15 35.20 -16.85 39.64
C SER A 15 34.00 -17.73 39.36
N ASP A 16 32.81 -17.22 39.67
CA ASP A 16 31.56 -17.72 39.11
C ASP A 16 31.55 -17.34 37.60
N GLU A 17 32.50 -17.93 36.84
CA GLU A 17 32.31 -18.22 35.43
C GLU A 17 31.39 -19.45 35.36
N GLU A 18 30.15 -19.29 35.82
CA GLU A 18 29.05 -20.08 35.28
C GLU A 18 28.97 -19.68 33.80
N LEU A 19 29.65 -20.44 32.95
CA LEU A 19 29.43 -20.46 31.52
C LEU A 19 27.92 -20.52 31.29
N GLU A 20 27.32 -19.43 30.79
CA GLU A 20 25.93 -19.39 30.37
C GLU A 20 25.69 -20.54 29.39
N ASP A 21 25.13 -21.66 29.87
CA ASP A 21 24.78 -22.80 29.03
C ASP A 21 23.59 -22.40 28.15
N ASN A 22 23.91 -21.79 27.01
CA ASN A 22 22.94 -21.35 26.00
C ASN A 22 22.43 -22.51 25.12
N SER A 23 22.67 -23.78 25.50
CA SER A 23 22.18 -24.94 24.76
C SER A 23 20.66 -24.94 24.64
N TRP A 24 19.94 -24.53 25.70
CA TRP A 24 18.46 -24.43 25.67
C TRP A 24 17.96 -23.38 24.65
N MET A 25 18.68 -22.26 24.47
CA MET A 25 18.34 -21.24 23.45
C MET A 25 18.39 -21.82 22.04
N SER A 26 19.43 -22.62 21.75
CA SER A 26 19.59 -23.24 20.42
C SER A 26 18.49 -24.28 20.10
N ILE A 27 18.00 -24.99 21.12
CA ILE A 27 16.90 -25.94 20.99
C ILE A 27 15.60 -25.20 20.68
N LEU A 28 15.30 -24.13 21.44
CA LEU A 28 14.12 -23.29 21.20
C LEU A 28 14.15 -22.64 19.82
N GLU A 29 15.28 -22.06 19.41
CA GLU A 29 15.42 -21.47 18.07
C GLU A 29 15.17 -22.50 16.96
N ASN A 30 15.56 -23.75 17.18
CA ASN A 30 15.36 -24.80 16.19
C ASN A 30 13.90 -25.28 16.14
N GLU A 31 13.22 -25.33 17.28
CA GLU A 31 11.78 -25.63 17.36
C GLU A 31 10.93 -24.49 16.76
N GLU A 32 11.30 -23.23 16.97
CA GLU A 32 10.55 -22.07 16.47
C GLU A 32 10.66 -21.86 14.95
N LYS A 33 11.68 -22.39 14.29
CA LYS A 33 11.85 -22.28 12.83
C LYS A 33 10.62 -22.76 12.07
N ASP A 34 10.00 -23.84 12.53
CA ASP A 34 8.82 -24.42 11.90
C ASP A 34 7.57 -23.53 12.07
N TYR A 35 7.56 -22.70 13.12
CA TYR A 35 6.47 -21.77 13.41
C TYR A 35 6.67 -20.37 12.83
N LYS A 36 7.87 -20.07 12.32
CA LYS A 36 8.22 -18.74 11.81
C LYS A 36 7.22 -18.19 10.79
N SER A 37 6.69 -19.05 9.93
CA SER A 37 5.72 -18.66 8.90
C SER A 37 4.37 -18.17 9.45
N PHE A 38 4.05 -18.47 10.72
CA PHE A 38 2.79 -18.10 11.36
C PHE A 38 2.87 -16.77 12.11
N TYR A 39 4.07 -16.26 12.38
CA TYR A 39 4.21 -14.94 12.99
C TYR A 39 3.89 -13.84 11.99
N LYS A 40 3.42 -12.72 12.53
CA LYS A 40 3.22 -11.51 11.77
C LYS A 40 4.56 -10.87 11.43
N GLU A 41 4.66 -10.43 10.19
CA GLU A 41 5.80 -9.69 9.69
C GLU A 41 5.32 -8.50 8.86
N ASN A 42 6.17 -7.48 8.81
CA ASN A 42 6.00 -6.32 7.97
C ASN A 42 6.08 -6.70 6.48
N ILE A 43 5.35 -5.98 5.63
CA ILE A 43 5.34 -6.18 4.19
C ILE A 43 6.39 -5.30 3.54
N ASP A 44 7.32 -5.96 2.88
CA ASP A 44 8.42 -5.42 2.10
C ASP A 44 8.17 -5.51 0.58
N ILE A 45 7.39 -6.50 0.15
CA ILE A 45 7.05 -6.73 -1.27
C ILE A 45 5.55 -6.92 -1.42
N ILE A 46 4.96 -6.20 -2.39
CA ILE A 46 3.57 -6.41 -2.82
C ILE A 46 3.49 -6.71 -4.31
N LYS A 47 2.47 -7.45 -4.71
CA LYS A 47 2.14 -7.66 -6.13
C LYS A 47 1.29 -6.50 -6.63
N ILE A 48 1.62 -5.97 -7.80
CA ILE A 48 0.84 -4.94 -8.47
C ILE A 48 0.26 -5.48 -9.77
N PHE A 49 -1.04 -5.29 -9.94
CA PHE A 49 -1.77 -5.64 -11.13
C PHE A 49 -2.23 -4.38 -11.84
N PHE A 50 -1.83 -4.19 -13.09
CA PHE A 50 -2.37 -3.15 -13.96
C PHE A 50 -3.32 -3.80 -14.96
N THR A 51 -4.61 -3.62 -14.74
CA THR A 51 -5.70 -4.14 -15.57
C THR A 51 -6.10 -3.08 -16.59
N TYR A 52 -6.09 -3.43 -17.88
CA TYR A 52 -6.49 -2.55 -18.96
C TYR A 52 -7.79 -3.04 -19.59
N VAL A 53 -8.77 -2.15 -19.61
CA VAL A 53 -10.12 -2.38 -20.13
C VAL A 53 -10.29 -1.58 -21.41
N ASP A 54 -10.81 -2.21 -22.45
CA ASP A 54 -11.09 -1.56 -23.74
C ASP A 54 -12.40 -0.75 -23.71
N SER A 55 -12.69 -0.03 -24.79
CA SER A 55 -13.94 0.73 -24.93
C SER A 55 -15.21 -0.13 -24.99
N ASN A 56 -15.06 -1.45 -25.18
CA ASN A 56 -16.15 -2.44 -25.19
C ASN A 56 -16.34 -3.11 -23.82
N ASN A 57 -15.65 -2.61 -22.78
CA ASN A 57 -15.66 -3.13 -21.41
C ASN A 57 -15.04 -4.52 -21.24
N ASN A 58 -14.19 -4.95 -22.16
CA ASN A 58 -13.42 -6.19 -22.03
C ASN A 58 -12.05 -5.90 -21.40
N ILE A 59 -11.65 -6.73 -20.45
CA ILE A 59 -10.26 -6.77 -19.99
C ILE A 59 -9.43 -7.40 -21.11
N TYR A 60 -8.60 -6.61 -21.78
CA TYR A 60 -7.77 -7.10 -22.88
C TYR A 60 -6.34 -7.39 -22.43
N TYR A 61 -5.89 -6.82 -21.30
CA TYR A 61 -4.55 -7.05 -20.78
C TYR A 61 -4.46 -6.86 -19.27
N VAL A 62 -3.66 -7.70 -18.61
CA VAL A 62 -3.31 -7.57 -17.19
C VAL A 62 -1.80 -7.70 -17.06
N LYS A 63 -1.14 -6.58 -16.73
CA LYS A 63 0.28 -6.58 -16.39
C LYS A 63 0.45 -6.93 -14.92
N LYS A 64 1.40 -7.80 -14.60
CA LYS A 64 1.79 -8.16 -13.24
C LYS A 64 3.19 -7.63 -12.97
N ASP A 65 3.41 -7.07 -11.80
CA ASP A 65 4.69 -6.54 -11.36
C ASP A 65 4.84 -6.74 -9.85
N ASN A 66 6.07 -6.65 -9.33
CA ASN A 66 6.34 -6.64 -7.89
C ASN A 66 6.88 -5.27 -7.49
N LEU A 67 6.39 -4.75 -6.38
CA LEU A 67 6.86 -3.47 -5.83
C LEU A 67 7.47 -3.68 -4.46
N LEU A 68 8.71 -3.21 -4.32
CA LEU A 68 9.37 -3.04 -3.03
C LEU A 68 8.78 -1.81 -2.34
N ILE A 69 8.37 -1.97 -1.10
CA ILE A 69 7.81 -0.92 -0.25
C ILE A 69 8.57 -0.85 1.06
N ASP A 70 8.81 0.37 1.53
CA ASP A 70 9.48 0.60 2.80
C ASP A 70 8.43 0.87 3.87
N ASN A 71 8.59 0.26 5.05
CA ASN A 71 7.71 0.45 6.21
C ASN A 71 6.22 0.27 5.85
N ASN A 72 5.89 -0.80 5.11
CA ASN A 72 4.55 -1.14 4.66
C ASN A 72 3.84 -0.01 3.88
N THR A 73 4.58 0.93 3.31
CA THR A 73 4.00 2.16 2.75
C THR A 73 4.43 2.39 1.30
N ILE A 74 3.46 2.55 0.40
CA ILE A 74 3.72 3.23 -0.88
C ILE A 74 3.57 4.72 -0.66
N LYS A 75 4.65 5.46 -0.87
CA LYS A 75 4.62 6.93 -0.83
C LYS A 75 3.79 7.49 -1.99
N LYS A 76 3.10 8.59 -1.75
CA LYS A 76 2.28 9.28 -2.75
C LYS A 76 3.02 9.53 -4.06
N ASP A 77 4.27 9.98 -4.00
CA ASP A 77 5.06 10.29 -5.19
C ASP A 77 5.39 9.04 -6.01
N GLN A 78 5.73 7.94 -5.33
CA GLN A 78 5.94 6.63 -5.95
C GLN A 78 4.66 6.12 -6.61
N LEU A 79 3.52 6.26 -5.94
CA LEU A 79 2.21 5.91 -6.49
C LEU A 79 1.91 6.75 -7.75
N ILE A 80 2.09 8.07 -7.69
CA ILE A 80 1.88 8.96 -8.85
C ILE A 80 2.79 8.57 -10.02
N TYR A 81 4.05 8.24 -9.74
CA TYR A 81 4.99 7.78 -10.75
C TYR A 81 4.49 6.49 -11.42
N LEU A 82 4.11 5.47 -10.63
CA LEU A 82 3.57 4.21 -11.14
C LEU A 82 2.32 4.44 -12.01
N LEU A 83 1.42 5.30 -11.56
CA LEU A 83 0.19 5.62 -12.27
C LEU A 83 0.45 6.33 -13.61
N LYS A 84 1.42 7.24 -13.66
CA LYS A 84 1.80 7.95 -14.89
C LYS A 84 2.53 7.03 -15.87
N LYS A 85 3.46 6.21 -15.37
CA LYS A 85 4.25 5.26 -16.17
C LYS A 85 3.38 4.26 -16.92
N ASN A 86 2.32 3.76 -16.28
CA ASN A 86 1.43 2.74 -16.83
C ASN A 86 0.14 3.33 -17.45
N LYS A 87 0.03 4.66 -17.58
CA LYS A 87 -1.14 5.30 -18.19
C LYS A 87 -1.28 4.99 -19.68
N ASN A 88 -0.15 4.88 -20.37
CA ASN A 88 -0.11 4.58 -21.80
C ASN A 88 0.34 3.13 -21.97
N TYR A 89 -0.45 2.35 -22.68
CA TYR A 89 -0.13 0.97 -23.02
C TYR A 89 -0.56 0.71 -24.46
N ASN A 90 0.29 0.01 -25.23
CA ASN A 90 0.02 -0.33 -26.63
C ASN A 90 -0.40 0.89 -27.49
N ASN A 91 0.31 2.01 -27.37
CA ASN A 91 0.02 3.30 -28.03
C ASN A 91 -1.37 3.90 -27.75
N LYS A 92 -2.10 3.36 -26.76
CA LYS A 92 -3.39 3.88 -26.31
C LYS A 92 -3.23 4.57 -24.98
N GLN A 93 -3.86 5.73 -24.85
CA GLN A 93 -3.96 6.43 -23.59
C GLN A 93 -5.16 5.90 -22.81
N HIS A 94 -4.93 5.57 -21.54
CA HIS A 94 -5.97 5.10 -20.66
C HIS A 94 -6.22 6.10 -19.53
N ARG A 95 -7.47 6.13 -19.08
CA ARG A 95 -7.90 6.84 -17.88
C ARG A 95 -7.89 5.88 -16.70
N LEU A 96 -7.34 6.32 -15.57
CA LEU A 96 -7.49 5.58 -14.31
C LEU A 96 -8.97 5.53 -13.91
N ILE A 97 -9.48 4.33 -13.65
CA ILE A 97 -10.84 4.11 -13.12
C ILE A 97 -10.79 4.01 -11.61
N SER A 98 -9.96 3.10 -11.11
CA SER A 98 -9.95 2.72 -9.71
C SER A 98 -8.59 2.16 -9.30
N ILE A 99 -8.29 2.33 -8.02
CA ILE A 99 -7.17 1.70 -7.34
C ILE A 99 -7.79 0.91 -6.19
N LEU A 100 -7.54 -0.40 -6.17
CA LEU A 100 -8.01 -1.30 -5.14
C LEU A 100 -6.81 -1.84 -4.37
N GLN A 101 -6.86 -1.76 -3.06
CA GLN A 101 -5.86 -2.32 -2.17
C GLN A 101 -6.42 -3.61 -1.58
N TYR A 102 -5.65 -4.69 -1.72
CA TYR A 102 -5.91 -5.96 -1.04
C TYR A 102 -4.86 -6.12 0.07
N ASN A 103 -5.31 -6.00 1.31
CA ASN A 103 -4.48 -6.10 2.51
C ASN A 103 -4.98 -7.27 3.36
N PHE A 104 -4.24 -8.37 3.37
CA PHE A 104 -4.63 -9.61 4.07
C PHE A 104 -4.08 -9.61 5.49
N ASP A 105 -4.73 -8.89 6.40
CA ASP A 105 -4.22 -8.54 7.73
C ASP A 105 -4.73 -9.43 8.88
N LEU A 106 -5.07 -10.66 8.55
CA LEU A 106 -5.62 -11.65 9.49
C LEU A 106 -4.66 -11.95 10.65
N GLU A 107 -5.18 -12.00 11.87
CA GLU A 107 -4.43 -12.46 13.05
C GLU A 107 -4.31 -14.00 13.07
N PRO A 108 -3.21 -14.57 13.61
CA PRO A 108 -3.05 -16.02 13.73
C PRO A 108 -4.24 -16.71 14.44
N GLU A 109 -4.76 -16.07 15.48
CA GLU A 109 -5.90 -16.54 16.27
C GLU A 109 -7.22 -16.55 15.47
N GLU A 110 -7.34 -15.67 14.48
CA GLU A 110 -8.53 -15.50 13.66
C GLU A 110 -8.57 -16.46 12.47
N VAL A 111 -7.48 -17.15 12.15
CA VAL A 111 -7.39 -18.05 10.98
C VAL A 111 -8.50 -19.09 10.98
N LEU A 112 -8.74 -19.74 12.13
CA LEU A 112 -9.81 -20.73 12.27
C LEU A 112 -11.20 -20.12 12.09
N ASN A 113 -11.40 -18.88 12.57
CA ASN A 113 -12.66 -18.15 12.43
C ASN A 113 -12.90 -17.72 10.99
N TYR A 114 -11.87 -17.26 10.29
CA TYR A 114 -11.93 -16.93 8.87
C TYR A 114 -12.33 -18.15 8.03
N LEU A 115 -11.79 -19.34 8.32
CA LEU A 115 -12.16 -20.57 7.62
C LEU A 115 -13.64 -20.93 7.79
N LYS A 116 -14.20 -20.70 8.98
CA LYS A 116 -15.62 -20.99 9.29
C LYS A 116 -16.58 -19.90 8.79
N TYR A 117 -16.17 -18.63 8.85
CA TYR A 117 -17.03 -17.46 8.65
C TYR A 117 -16.40 -16.44 7.70
N LYS A 118 -16.04 -16.88 6.48
CA LYS A 118 -15.36 -16.04 5.47
C LYS A 118 -16.05 -14.71 5.19
N GLU A 119 -17.38 -14.69 5.19
CA GLU A 119 -18.19 -13.51 4.84
C GLU A 119 -18.04 -12.33 5.81
N LYS A 120 -17.54 -12.58 7.03
CA LYS A 120 -17.30 -11.52 8.03
C LYS A 120 -16.05 -10.70 7.74
N TYR A 121 -15.17 -11.18 6.88
CA TYR A 121 -13.87 -10.58 6.65
C TYR A 121 -13.82 -9.96 5.26
N ASN A 122 -13.41 -8.69 5.18
CA ASN A 122 -13.19 -7.99 3.93
C ASN A 122 -11.80 -7.34 3.91
N PHE A 123 -10.95 -7.82 3.02
CA PHE A 123 -9.56 -7.36 2.85
C PHE A 123 -9.39 -6.39 1.68
N LEU A 124 -10.44 -6.19 0.87
CA LEU A 124 -10.39 -5.35 -0.32
C LEU A 124 -10.98 -3.97 -0.03
N THR A 125 -10.18 -2.94 -0.27
CA THR A 125 -10.58 -1.54 -0.07
C THR A 125 -10.36 -0.73 -1.35
N ILE A 126 -11.22 0.27 -1.57
CA ILE A 126 -11.10 1.21 -2.69
C ILE A 126 -10.29 2.42 -2.22
N VAL A 127 -9.18 2.70 -2.88
CA VAL A 127 -8.34 3.87 -2.58
C VAL A 127 -8.96 5.10 -3.27
N SER A 128 -9.70 5.88 -2.49
CA SER A 128 -10.45 7.05 -3.00
C SER A 128 -9.59 8.27 -3.31
N LYS A 129 -8.44 8.42 -2.65
CA LYS A 129 -7.54 9.57 -2.77
C LYS A 129 -6.13 9.10 -3.09
N ILE A 130 -5.44 9.82 -3.97
CA ILE A 130 -4.03 9.56 -4.30
C ILE A 130 -3.16 10.15 -3.18
N ASN A 131 -2.96 9.34 -2.14
CA ASN A 131 -2.12 9.61 -0.98
C ASN A 131 -1.17 8.43 -0.72
N ASN A 132 -0.49 8.44 0.42
CA ASN A 132 0.25 7.27 0.87
C ASN A 132 -0.73 6.11 1.09
N ILE A 133 -0.34 4.91 0.66
CA ILE A 133 -1.10 3.69 0.89
C ILE A 133 -0.32 2.86 1.91
N LEU A 134 -0.98 2.48 2.99
CA LEU A 134 -0.42 1.77 4.14
C LEU A 134 -0.97 0.34 4.18
N TRP A 135 -0.09 -0.64 4.39
CA TRP A 135 -0.47 -2.00 4.69
C TRP A 135 -0.24 -2.33 6.17
N ASN A 136 -1.09 -3.20 6.70
CA ASN A 136 -0.94 -3.72 8.05
C ASN A 136 -0.03 -4.95 8.02
N ASP A 137 0.54 -5.32 9.17
CA ASP A 137 1.35 -6.53 9.26
C ASP A 137 0.50 -7.78 9.03
N THR A 138 1.10 -8.76 8.37
CA THR A 138 0.41 -9.98 7.92
C THR A 138 1.21 -11.19 8.34
N ILE A 139 0.53 -12.31 8.56
CA ILE A 139 1.18 -13.59 8.78
C ILE A 139 2.16 -13.86 7.63
N SER A 140 3.40 -14.23 7.96
CA SER A 140 4.49 -14.37 6.98
C SER A 140 4.10 -15.28 5.80
N LEU A 141 3.38 -16.37 6.07
CA LEU A 141 2.82 -17.28 5.06
C LEU A 141 1.91 -16.59 4.03
N PHE A 142 1.18 -15.55 4.44
CA PHE A 142 0.18 -14.85 3.65
C PHE A 142 0.68 -13.55 3.03
N LYS A 143 1.93 -13.15 3.27
CA LYS A 143 2.54 -11.93 2.70
C LYS A 143 2.29 -11.77 1.20
N ASN A 144 2.43 -12.88 0.46
CA ASN A 144 2.29 -12.94 -0.99
C ASN A 144 0.87 -12.73 -1.53
N LEU A 145 -0.13 -12.61 -0.65
CA LEU A 145 -1.52 -12.29 -1.00
C LEU A 145 -1.72 -10.77 -1.12
N ASN A 146 -0.94 -9.97 -0.38
CA ASN A 146 -1.04 -8.52 -0.41
C ASN A 146 -0.76 -7.97 -1.80
N SER A 147 -1.67 -7.13 -2.27
CA SER A 147 -1.60 -6.64 -3.64
C SER A 147 -2.31 -5.31 -3.86
N LEU A 148 -1.90 -4.63 -4.93
CA LEU A 148 -2.50 -3.40 -5.41
C LEU A 148 -3.03 -3.62 -6.83
N HIS A 149 -4.30 -3.38 -7.05
CA HIS A 149 -4.93 -3.48 -8.36
C HIS A 149 -5.24 -2.08 -8.89
N ILE A 150 -4.70 -1.76 -10.05
CA ILE A 150 -4.89 -0.49 -10.72
C ILE A 150 -5.63 -0.79 -12.02
N ILE A 151 -6.82 -0.20 -12.16
CA ILE A 151 -7.70 -0.44 -13.31
C ILE A 151 -7.72 0.78 -14.21
N TYR A 152 -7.39 0.57 -15.47
CA TYR A 152 -7.36 1.55 -16.54
C TYR A 152 -8.43 1.28 -17.58
N TYR A 153 -9.05 2.35 -18.08
CA TYR A 153 -10.04 2.31 -19.16
C TYR A 153 -9.51 3.01 -20.39
N GLU A 154 -9.68 2.40 -21.56
CA GLU A 154 -9.42 3.05 -22.84
C GLU A 154 -10.42 4.19 -23.06
N GLU A 155 -9.92 5.42 -23.23
CA GLU A 155 -10.82 6.51 -23.58
C GLU A 155 -11.34 6.29 -25.01
N PRO A 156 -12.67 6.37 -25.24
CA PRO A 156 -13.19 6.34 -26.59
C PRO A 156 -12.61 7.53 -27.35
N ILE A 157 -12.15 7.30 -28.58
CA ILE A 157 -11.59 8.34 -29.44
C ILE A 157 -12.63 9.46 -29.56
N LYS A 158 -12.36 10.60 -28.93
CA LYS A 158 -13.21 11.78 -29.05
C LYS A 158 -13.16 12.22 -30.51
N LYS A 159 -14.25 12.03 -31.25
CA LYS A 159 -14.44 12.74 -32.52
C LYS A 159 -14.26 14.21 -32.22
N SER A 160 -13.34 14.88 -32.91
CA SER A 160 -13.07 16.30 -32.77
C SER A 160 -14.40 17.06 -32.96
N SER A 161 -15.05 17.46 -31.86
CA SER A 161 -16.09 18.46 -31.93
C SER A 161 -15.35 19.78 -32.09
N ASN A 162 -15.18 20.19 -33.34
CA ASN A 162 -14.77 21.56 -33.65
C ASN A 162 -15.89 22.48 -33.15
N THR A 163 -15.87 22.83 -31.87
CA THR A 163 -16.70 23.92 -31.38
C THR A 163 -16.17 25.17 -32.05
N LYS A 164 -17.01 25.78 -32.91
CA LYS A 164 -16.67 27.06 -33.52
C LYS A 164 -16.30 28.03 -32.39
N LYS A 165 -15.09 28.57 -32.43
CA LYS A 165 -14.62 29.60 -31.49
C LYS A 165 -15.64 30.75 -31.47
N VAL A 166 -16.37 30.88 -30.37
CA VAL A 166 -17.36 31.94 -30.19
C VAL A 166 -16.61 33.22 -29.80
N TYR A 167 -16.51 34.15 -30.74
CA TYR A 167 -16.06 35.51 -30.43
C TYR A 167 -17.20 36.25 -29.75
N ILE A 168 -17.14 36.40 -28.43
CA ILE A 168 -18.07 37.23 -27.66
C ILE A 168 -17.77 38.69 -28.03
N ARG A 169 -18.48 39.23 -29.02
CA ARG A 169 -18.43 40.65 -29.33
C ARG A 169 -19.27 41.36 -28.28
N ASN A 170 -18.67 42.30 -27.55
CA ASN A 170 -19.36 43.24 -26.66
C ASN A 170 -20.26 44.20 -27.46
N ARG A 171 -21.33 43.68 -28.08
CA ARG A 171 -22.37 44.53 -28.67
C ARG A 171 -23.13 45.13 -27.50
N LYS A 172 -22.92 46.41 -27.22
CA LYS A 172 -23.74 47.18 -26.27
C LYS A 172 -25.21 46.92 -26.62
N LEU A 173 -25.93 46.25 -25.73
CA LEU A 173 -27.37 46.02 -25.88
C LEU A 173 -28.01 47.39 -26.08
N LYS A 174 -28.69 47.60 -27.22
CA LYS A 174 -29.46 48.83 -27.45
C LYS A 174 -30.59 48.86 -26.43
N ARG A 175 -30.36 49.50 -25.28
CA ARG A 175 -31.41 49.82 -24.31
C ARG A 175 -32.46 50.66 -25.04
N LYS A 176 -33.67 50.10 -25.23
CA LYS A 176 -34.82 50.88 -25.69
C LYS A 176 -35.05 51.99 -24.66
N LYS A 177 -34.82 53.26 -25.05
CA LYS A 177 -35.20 54.40 -24.23
C LYS A 177 -36.73 54.46 -24.22
N HIS A 178 -37.36 54.06 -23.12
CA HIS A 178 -38.76 54.38 -22.90
C HIS A 178 -38.88 55.90 -22.68
N THR A 179 -39.45 56.63 -23.62
CA THR A 179 -39.91 58.00 -23.41
C THR A 179 -41.20 57.95 -22.58
N ARG A 180 -41.15 58.47 -21.34
CA ARG A 180 -42.36 58.73 -20.55
C ARG A 180 -43.22 59.75 -21.29
N LYS A 181 -44.46 59.39 -21.64
CA LYS A 181 -45.48 60.37 -22.04
C LYS A 181 -45.74 61.27 -20.83
N ARG A 182 -45.56 62.59 -21.00
CA ARG A 182 -46.06 63.58 -20.05
C ARG A 182 -47.56 63.76 -20.33
N THR A 183 -48.37 63.57 -19.29
CA THR A 183 -49.74 64.07 -19.17
C THR A 183 -49.74 65.57 -19.02
#